data_AF-A0A540LSX4-F1
#
_entry.id   AF-A0A540LSX4-F1
#
_cell.length_a   1.000
_cell.length_b   1.000
_cell.length_c   1.000
_cell.angle_alpha   90.00
_cell.angle_beta   90.00
_cell.angle_gamma   90.00
#
_symmetry.space_group_name_H-M   'P 1'
#
loop_
_entity.id
_entity.type
_entity.pdbx_description
1 polymer ?
#
loop_
_entity_poly.entity_id
_entity_poly.type
_entity_poly.pdbx_seq_one_letter_code
_entity_poly.pdbx_strand_id
1 'polypeptide(L)'
;MALHATAFCFGGVVSLPRNSVSFSQRTVRASAFSSPPPLVSSSIARSNVQGKAFAGDALPDTKESSLVVCFGEMLIDFVPTSNGLSLAEAPAFKKAAGGAPANVAVGIARLGGSSAFIGKVGEDEFGYMLADILKENNVNNEGMRFDPGARTALAFVTLRSDGEREFMFYRNPSADMLLQEAELDFDLIRKGTNYLAWYII
;
A
#
# COMPACT_ATOMS: atom_id res chain seq x y z
N MET A 1 9.16 15.93 -16.56
CA MET A 1 8.35 16.77 -15.64
C MET A 1 7.79 15.84 -14.57
N ALA A 2 8.10 16.11 -13.31
CA ALA A 2 7.87 15.19 -12.19
C ALA A 2 6.40 15.13 -11.77
N LEU A 3 5.87 13.92 -11.54
CA LEU A 3 4.54 13.68 -10.97
C LEU A 3 4.66 13.55 -9.44
N HIS A 4 4.05 14.49 -8.73
CA HIS A 4 3.79 14.41 -7.29
C HIS A 4 2.57 13.50 -7.06
N ALA A 5 2.72 12.45 -6.25
CA ALA A 5 1.61 11.67 -5.72
C ALA A 5 1.35 12.12 -4.28
N THR A 6 0.29 12.91 -4.08
CA THR A 6 -0.15 13.35 -2.75
C THR A 6 -0.98 12.24 -2.12
N ALA A 7 -0.45 11.61 -1.07
CA ALA A 7 -1.21 10.73 -0.19
C ALA A 7 -2.16 11.59 0.68
N PHE A 8 -3.46 11.36 0.56
CA PHE A 8 -4.46 11.95 1.46
C PHE A 8 -4.85 10.92 2.53
N CYS A 9 -4.35 11.10 3.75
CA CYS A 9 -4.88 10.47 4.95
C CYS A 9 -5.77 11.48 5.67
N PHE A 10 -7.05 11.15 5.92
CA PHE A 10 -7.86 11.89 6.89
C PHE A 10 -8.56 10.91 7.84
N GLY A 11 -8.25 11.07 9.13
CA GLY A 11 -8.87 10.36 10.23
C GLY A 11 -10.30 10.85 10.46
N GLY A 12 -11.21 9.90 10.69
CA GLY A 12 -12.59 10.17 11.09
C GLY A 12 -12.69 10.47 12.58
N VAL A 13 -13.51 11.46 12.93
CA VAL A 13 -13.94 11.76 14.29
C VAL A 13 -15.21 10.96 14.58
N VAL A 14 -15.20 10.15 15.65
CA VAL A 14 -16.38 9.43 16.14
C VAL A 14 -17.14 10.33 17.12
N SER A 15 -18.44 10.53 16.88
CA SER A 15 -19.38 11.19 17.79
C SER A 15 -20.18 10.16 18.60
N LEU A 16 -20.30 10.37 19.91
CA LEU A 16 -21.17 9.61 20.82
C LEU A 16 -21.97 10.58 21.71
N PRO A 17 -23.15 10.17 22.23
CA PRO A 17 -24.15 11.09 22.76
C PRO A 17 -23.91 11.54 24.20
N ARG A 18 -24.53 12.66 24.56
CA ARG A 18 -24.44 13.38 25.83
C ARG A 18 -25.04 12.60 27.01
N ASN A 19 -24.31 12.58 28.12
CA ASN A 19 -24.89 12.66 29.46
C ASN A 19 -23.97 13.45 30.40
N SER A 20 -24.58 14.30 31.22
CA SER A 20 -23.98 15.38 31.99
C SER A 20 -23.46 14.94 33.35
N VAL A 21 -22.19 15.22 33.68
CA VAL A 21 -21.71 15.49 35.05
C VAL A 21 -20.51 16.46 34.98
N SER A 22 -20.54 17.50 35.84
CA SER A 22 -19.55 18.59 35.94
C SER A 22 -18.40 18.23 36.88
N PHE A 23 -17.12 18.51 36.52
CA PHE A 23 -16.16 19.22 37.39
C PHE A 23 -14.83 19.61 36.70
N SER A 24 -14.44 20.89 36.91
CA SER A 24 -13.11 21.54 36.94
C SER A 24 -12.14 21.52 35.75
N GLN A 25 -11.82 22.74 35.28
CA GLN A 25 -10.85 23.08 34.23
C GLN A 25 -9.39 22.97 34.71
N ARG A 26 -8.53 22.36 33.89
CA ARG A 26 -7.12 22.75 33.74
C ARG A 26 -6.67 22.61 32.29
N THR A 27 -6.36 23.76 31.69
CA THR A 27 -5.79 23.91 30.35
C THR A 27 -4.28 23.69 30.40
N VAL A 28 -3.73 22.86 29.52
CA VAL A 28 -2.29 22.83 29.22
C VAL A 28 -2.11 22.94 27.71
N ARG A 29 -1.42 24.01 27.27
CA ARG A 29 -0.88 24.23 25.93
C ARG A 29 0.59 23.76 25.91
N ALA A 30 1.02 23.15 24.82
CA ALA A 30 2.42 23.08 24.38
C ALA A 30 2.42 22.89 22.85
N SER A 31 2.65 23.91 22.02
CA SER A 31 3.90 24.62 21.65
C SER A 31 4.85 23.79 20.76
N ALA A 32 5.13 24.37 19.59
CA ALA A 32 5.87 23.87 18.44
C ALA A 32 7.29 23.40 18.73
N PHE A 33 7.73 22.36 18.01
CA PHE A 33 9.12 21.89 17.95
C PHE A 33 9.89 22.63 16.85
N SER A 34 10.98 23.30 17.22
CA SER A 34 12.00 23.82 16.30
C SER A 34 13.20 22.88 16.23
N SER A 35 13.83 22.82 15.06
CA SER A 35 14.99 21.99 14.70
C SER A 35 16.25 22.20 15.58
N PRO A 36 17.13 21.19 15.71
CA PRO A 36 18.40 21.33 16.43
C PRO A 36 19.56 21.89 15.56
N PRO A 37 20.56 22.57 16.16
CA PRO A 37 21.78 23.07 15.49
C PRO A 37 22.92 22.03 15.42
N PRO A 38 23.97 22.25 14.60
CA PRO A 38 25.05 21.28 14.38
C PRO A 38 26.14 21.34 15.47
N LEU A 39 26.78 20.20 15.75
CA LEU A 39 27.89 20.06 16.70
C LEU A 39 29.26 20.21 16.02
N VAL A 40 30.12 20.98 16.67
CA VAL A 40 31.50 21.33 16.29
C VAL A 40 32.50 20.34 16.91
N SER A 41 33.55 20.05 16.15
CA SER A 41 34.71 19.21 16.46
C SER A 41 35.54 19.70 17.65
N SER A 42 35.92 18.80 18.56
CA SER A 42 37.11 18.96 19.40
C SER A 42 37.81 17.62 19.65
N SER A 43 39.13 17.67 19.49
CA SER A 43 40.10 16.60 19.56
C SER A 43 40.62 16.37 20.99
N ILE A 44 40.60 15.13 21.49
CA ILE A 44 41.32 14.72 22.71
C ILE A 44 41.97 13.32 22.53
N ALA A 45 43.14 13.21 23.15
CA ALA A 45 44.23 12.24 23.06
C ALA A 45 43.92 10.73 23.14
N ARG A 46 44.81 9.95 22.51
CA ARG A 46 44.95 8.50 22.59
C ARG A 46 45.46 8.04 23.96
N SER A 47 44.91 6.94 24.47
CA SER A 47 45.59 6.04 25.40
C SER A 47 45.51 4.60 24.86
N ASN A 48 46.66 3.92 24.87
CA ASN A 48 46.85 2.55 24.40
C ASN A 48 46.24 1.56 25.40
N VAL A 49 45.36 0.68 24.90
CA VAL A 49 45.06 -0.60 25.55
C VAL A 49 45.20 -1.70 24.52
N GLN A 50 46.14 -2.60 24.77
CA GLN A 50 46.39 -3.81 23.98
C GLN A 50 45.26 -4.82 24.19
N GLY A 51 44.49 -5.07 23.12
CA GLY A 51 43.58 -6.20 23.01
C GLY A 51 43.88 -6.96 21.72
N LYS A 52 44.45 -8.16 21.83
CA LYS A 52 44.45 -9.15 20.75
C LYS A 52 43.01 -9.67 20.61
N ALA A 53 42.40 -9.49 19.44
CA ALA A 53 41.20 -10.23 19.05
C ALA A 53 41.26 -10.51 17.55
N PHE A 54 40.83 -11.72 17.22
CA PHE A 54 41.02 -12.43 15.98
C PHE A 54 40.40 -11.72 14.78
N ALA A 55 41.06 -11.84 13.62
CA ALA A 55 40.43 -11.60 12.33
C ALA A 55 39.29 -12.63 12.16
N GLY A 56 38.08 -12.23 12.53
CA GLY A 56 36.86 -12.83 12.05
C GLY A 56 36.36 -11.94 10.93
N ASP A 57 36.41 -12.43 9.70
CA ASP A 57 35.72 -11.81 8.58
C ASP A 57 34.25 -11.69 8.96
N ALA A 58 33.80 -10.46 9.21
CA ALA A 58 32.39 -10.17 9.34
C ALA A 58 31.78 -10.35 7.94
N LEU A 59 31.27 -11.56 7.68
CA LEU A 59 30.31 -11.78 6.63
C LEU A 59 29.18 -10.75 6.85
N PRO A 60 28.77 -10.00 5.81
CA PRO A 60 27.66 -9.06 5.97
C PRO A 60 26.46 -9.82 6.51
N ASP A 61 25.88 -9.30 7.59
CA ASP A 61 24.59 -9.71 8.12
C ASP A 61 23.57 -9.50 7.00
N THR A 62 23.43 -10.53 6.15
CA THR A 62 22.43 -10.58 5.10
C THR A 62 21.13 -10.79 5.83
N LYS A 63 20.54 -9.67 6.27
CA LYS A 63 19.17 -9.62 6.73
C LYS A 63 18.34 -10.23 5.62
N GLU A 64 18.02 -11.51 5.75
CA GLU A 64 17.05 -12.25 4.93
C GLU A 64 15.87 -11.31 4.74
N SER A 65 15.75 -10.73 3.55
CA SER A 65 14.82 -9.64 3.32
C SER A 65 13.43 -10.27 3.40
N SER A 66 12.74 -10.06 4.51
CA SER A 66 11.46 -10.70 4.76
C SER A 66 10.49 -10.32 3.64
N LEU A 67 10.17 -11.30 2.79
CA LEU A 67 9.25 -11.12 1.68
C LEU A 67 7.83 -11.12 2.23
N VAL A 68 7.05 -10.09 1.89
CA VAL A 68 5.62 -10.05 2.18
C VAL A 68 4.83 -10.41 0.92
N VAL A 69 4.07 -11.49 0.98
CA VAL A 69 3.21 -11.92 -0.13
C VAL A 69 1.80 -11.39 0.12
N CYS A 70 1.33 -10.53 -0.78
CA CYS A 70 -0.05 -10.05 -0.79
C CYS A 70 -0.81 -10.80 -1.89
N PHE A 71 -1.99 -11.31 -1.59
CA PHE A 71 -2.82 -11.94 -2.62
C PHE A 71 -4.26 -11.47 -2.56
N GLY A 72 -4.90 -11.39 -3.73
CA GLY A 72 -6.29 -10.98 -3.87
C GLY A 72 -6.51 -10.18 -5.15
N GLU A 73 -7.38 -9.18 -5.08
CA GLU A 73 -7.83 -8.44 -6.26
C GLU A 73 -6.87 -7.32 -6.68
N MET A 74 -6.79 -7.12 -7.99
CA MET A 74 -6.22 -5.94 -8.61
C MET A 74 -7.12 -5.51 -9.75
N LEU A 75 -7.45 -4.22 -9.81
CA LEU A 75 -8.51 -3.70 -10.68
C LEU A 75 -8.23 -2.25 -11.07
N ILE A 76 -9.07 -1.71 -11.96
CA ILE A 76 -9.04 -0.28 -12.29
C ILE A 76 -10.07 0.47 -11.45
N ASP A 77 -9.60 1.47 -10.71
CA ASP A 77 -10.46 2.46 -10.09
C ASP A 77 -10.65 3.64 -11.04
N PHE A 78 -11.90 3.94 -11.36
CA PHE A 78 -12.33 5.15 -12.03
C PHE A 78 -12.75 6.17 -10.96
N VAL A 79 -11.87 7.15 -10.75
CA VAL A 79 -12.06 8.24 -9.79
C VAL A 79 -12.53 9.48 -10.54
N PRO A 80 -13.57 10.20 -10.09
CA PRO A 80 -14.08 11.36 -10.80
C PRO A 80 -13.04 12.47 -10.85
N THR A 81 -13.03 13.24 -11.94
CA THR A 81 -12.17 14.42 -12.06
C THR A 81 -12.67 15.61 -11.24
N SER A 82 -13.88 15.51 -10.70
CA SER A 82 -14.54 16.55 -9.89
C SER A 82 -15.13 15.91 -8.63
N ASN A 83 -14.86 16.51 -7.47
CA ASN A 83 -15.27 15.97 -6.17
C ASN A 83 -16.70 16.37 -5.81
N GLY A 84 -17.31 15.65 -4.87
CA GLY A 84 -18.57 16.02 -4.25
C GLY A 84 -19.83 15.63 -5.04
N LEU A 85 -19.66 14.92 -6.16
CA LEU A 85 -20.73 14.49 -7.07
C LEU A 85 -21.03 13.00 -6.89
N SER A 86 -22.28 12.60 -7.20
CA SER A 86 -22.63 11.18 -7.34
C SER A 86 -21.99 10.55 -8.58
N LEU A 87 -22.04 9.22 -8.66
CA LEU A 87 -21.59 8.49 -9.85
C LEU A 87 -22.27 8.94 -11.15
N ALA A 88 -23.57 9.23 -11.10
CA ALA A 88 -24.36 9.62 -12.27
C ALA A 88 -24.09 11.07 -12.74
N GLU A 89 -23.66 11.93 -11.82
CA GLU A 89 -23.40 13.35 -12.10
C GLU A 89 -21.96 13.63 -12.53
N ALA A 90 -21.03 12.72 -12.21
CA ALA A 90 -19.62 12.87 -12.53
C ALA A 90 -19.40 12.93 -14.05
N PRO A 91 -18.86 14.04 -14.60
CA PRO A 91 -18.78 14.24 -16.05
C PRO A 91 -17.63 13.45 -16.70
N ALA A 92 -16.61 13.10 -15.92
CA ALA A 92 -15.45 12.37 -16.38
C ALA A 92 -14.77 11.64 -15.22
N PHE A 93 -14.10 10.55 -15.55
CA PHE A 93 -13.32 9.75 -14.62
C PHE A 93 -11.89 9.60 -15.12
N LYS A 94 -10.95 9.52 -14.18
CA LYS A 94 -9.56 9.15 -14.43
C LYS A 94 -9.33 7.73 -13.92
N LYS A 95 -8.71 6.90 -14.76
CA LYS A 95 -8.27 5.57 -14.36
C LYS A 95 -7.09 5.64 -13.38
N ALA A 96 -7.11 4.80 -12.36
CA ALA A 96 -6.03 4.55 -11.42
C ALA A 96 -5.94 3.04 -11.16
N ALA A 97 -4.75 2.55 -10.80
CA ALA A 97 -4.63 1.18 -10.29
C ALA A 97 -5.25 1.10 -8.89
N GLY A 98 -6.10 0.10 -8.69
CA GLY A 98 -6.78 -0.20 -7.44
C GLY A 98 -6.51 -1.62 -6.95
N GLY A 99 -7.27 -2.03 -5.94
CA GLY A 99 -7.12 -3.31 -5.25
C GLY A 99 -6.37 -3.15 -3.93
N ALA A 100 -7.01 -3.52 -2.82
CA ALA A 100 -6.43 -3.33 -1.49
C ALA A 100 -5.12 -4.12 -1.30
N PRO A 101 -5.03 -5.41 -1.70
CA PRO A 101 -3.80 -6.18 -1.52
C PRO A 101 -2.67 -5.69 -2.43
N ALA A 102 -2.98 -5.28 -3.66
CA ALA A 102 -2.01 -4.69 -4.59
C ALA A 102 -1.42 -3.38 -4.04
N ASN A 103 -2.27 -2.51 -3.49
CA ASN A 103 -1.85 -1.26 -2.86
C ASN A 103 -0.95 -1.49 -1.64
N VAL A 104 -1.20 -2.54 -0.86
CA VAL A 104 -0.34 -2.92 0.27
C VAL A 104 1.04 -3.38 -0.22
N ALA A 105 1.10 -4.24 -1.24
CA ALA A 105 2.38 -4.69 -1.81
C ALA A 105 3.21 -3.49 -2.31
N VAL A 106 2.60 -2.59 -3.08
CA VAL A 106 3.24 -1.35 -3.54
C VAL A 106 3.69 -0.47 -2.37
N GLY A 107 2.88 -0.35 -1.32
CA GLY A 107 3.23 0.39 -0.11
C GLY A 107 4.48 -0.18 0.58
N ILE A 108 4.57 -1.49 0.72
CA ILE A 108 5.73 -2.19 1.32
C ILE A 108 6.97 -1.93 0.47
N ALA A 109 6.89 -2.10 -0.84
CA ALA A 109 8.02 -1.87 -1.75
C ALA A 109 8.51 -0.42 -1.70
N ARG A 110 7.60 0.55 -1.67
CA ARG A 110 7.93 1.99 -1.54
C ARG A 110 8.59 2.36 -0.22
N LEU A 111 8.30 1.61 0.85
CA LEU A 111 8.94 1.78 2.17
C LEU A 111 10.29 1.04 2.29
N GLY A 112 10.77 0.42 1.20
CA GLY A 112 12.05 -0.30 1.15
C GLY A 112 11.98 -1.76 1.60
N GLY A 113 10.77 -2.32 1.76
CA GLY A 113 10.56 -3.75 2.01
C GLY A 113 10.49 -4.57 0.73
N SER A 114 10.63 -5.89 0.85
CA SER A 114 10.42 -6.82 -0.26
C SER A 114 8.96 -7.29 -0.27
N SER A 115 8.27 -7.19 -1.41
CA SER A 115 6.91 -7.67 -1.55
C SER A 115 6.66 -8.42 -2.85
N ALA A 116 5.68 -9.32 -2.83
CA ALA A 116 5.18 -10.00 -4.00
C ALA A 116 3.65 -9.92 -4.06
N PHE A 117 3.10 -9.98 -5.25
CA PHE A 117 1.66 -9.99 -5.49
C PHE A 117 1.21 -11.26 -6.23
N ILE A 118 0.16 -11.89 -5.72
CA ILE A 118 -0.53 -13.02 -6.36
C ILE A 118 -1.98 -12.59 -6.65
N GLY A 119 -2.38 -12.64 -7.90
CA GLY A 119 -3.71 -12.22 -8.31
C GLY A 119 -3.96 -12.54 -9.78
N LYS A 120 -5.20 -12.33 -10.21
CA LYS A 120 -5.63 -12.61 -11.58
C LYS A 120 -6.32 -11.41 -12.19
N VAL A 121 -5.90 -11.03 -13.39
CA VAL A 121 -6.46 -9.93 -14.19
C VAL A 121 -6.85 -10.47 -15.57
N GLY A 122 -7.61 -9.70 -16.35
CA GLY A 122 -7.93 -10.11 -17.71
C GLY A 122 -6.69 -10.06 -18.61
N GLU A 123 -6.65 -10.91 -19.62
CA GLU A 123 -5.70 -10.80 -20.74
C GLU A 123 -6.12 -9.63 -21.65
N ASP A 124 -6.01 -8.41 -21.11
CA ASP A 124 -6.43 -7.16 -21.73
C ASP A 124 -5.49 -6.00 -21.36
N GLU A 125 -5.66 -4.86 -22.05
CA GLU A 125 -4.82 -3.66 -21.88
C GLU A 125 -4.79 -3.15 -20.42
N PHE A 126 -5.87 -3.34 -19.66
CA PHE A 126 -5.89 -2.97 -18.26
C PHE A 126 -5.10 -3.95 -17.40
N GLY A 127 -5.21 -5.26 -17.67
CA GLY A 127 -4.42 -6.28 -16.99
C GLY A 127 -2.91 -6.07 -17.20
N TYR A 128 -2.48 -5.80 -18.44
CA TYR A 128 -1.07 -5.53 -18.74
C TYR A 128 -0.58 -4.26 -18.04
N MET A 129 -1.36 -3.18 -18.09
CA MET A 129 -1.05 -1.94 -17.38
C MET A 129 -0.88 -2.16 -15.87
N LEU A 130 -1.75 -2.95 -15.24
CA LEU A 130 -1.68 -3.28 -13.81
C LEU A 130 -0.41 -4.08 -13.50
N ALA A 131 -0.06 -5.05 -14.33
CA ALA A 131 1.16 -5.84 -14.18
C ALA A 131 2.42 -4.98 -14.27
N ASP A 132 2.45 -4.01 -15.18
CA ASP A 132 3.59 -3.10 -15.35
C ASP A 132 3.69 -2.11 -14.18
N ILE A 133 2.57 -1.63 -13.63
CA ILE A 133 2.56 -0.82 -12.41
C ILE A 133 3.21 -1.55 -11.23
N LEU A 134 2.97 -2.86 -11.07
CA LEU A 134 3.66 -3.64 -10.04
C LEU A 134 5.18 -3.65 -10.26
N LYS A 135 5.63 -3.91 -11.49
CA LYS A 135 7.06 -3.91 -11.85
C LYS A 135 7.71 -2.55 -11.60
N GLU A 136 7.07 -1.46 -12.03
CA GLU A 136 7.54 -0.09 -11.85
C GLU A 136 7.69 0.28 -10.36
N ASN A 137 6.90 -0.34 -9.49
CA ASN A 137 6.97 -0.13 -8.05
C ASN A 137 7.84 -1.19 -7.32
N ASN A 138 8.63 -1.97 -8.05
CA ASN A 138 9.51 -3.02 -7.51
C ASN A 138 8.76 -4.10 -6.70
N VAL A 139 7.53 -4.43 -7.08
CA VAL A 139 6.79 -5.56 -6.52
C VAL A 139 7.06 -6.80 -7.39
N ASN A 140 7.43 -7.93 -6.77
CA ASN A 140 7.52 -9.20 -7.50
C ASN A 140 6.12 -9.60 -7.98
N ASN A 141 5.92 -9.67 -9.29
CA ASN A 141 4.65 -9.95 -9.93
C ASN A 141 4.58 -11.34 -10.60
N GLU A 142 5.50 -12.26 -10.29
CA GLU A 142 5.53 -13.65 -10.80
C GLU A 142 4.24 -14.43 -10.45
N GLY A 143 3.56 -14.02 -9.37
CA GLY A 143 2.27 -14.56 -8.93
C GLY A 143 1.06 -14.09 -9.74
N MET A 144 1.23 -13.18 -10.70
CA MET A 144 0.15 -12.69 -11.56
C MET A 144 -0.31 -13.74 -12.57
N ARG A 145 -1.62 -13.82 -12.79
CA ARG A 145 -2.26 -14.63 -13.83
C ARG A 145 -3.09 -13.75 -14.74
N PHE A 146 -3.19 -14.15 -16.00
CA PHE A 146 -3.98 -13.47 -17.03
C PHE A 146 -5.06 -14.42 -17.53
N ASP A 147 -6.30 -13.96 -17.53
CA ASP A 147 -7.45 -14.75 -17.97
C ASP A 147 -7.91 -14.31 -19.38
N PRO A 148 -7.85 -15.18 -20.41
CA PRO A 148 -8.35 -14.84 -21.74
C PRO A 148 -9.88 -14.86 -21.84
N GLY A 149 -10.58 -15.47 -20.88
CA GLY A 149 -12.03 -15.63 -20.85
C GLY A 149 -12.78 -14.61 -20.00
N ALA A 150 -12.08 -13.87 -19.13
CA ALA A 150 -12.68 -12.86 -18.26
C ALA A 150 -11.93 -11.52 -18.33
N ARG A 151 -12.66 -10.43 -18.06
CA ARG A 151 -12.11 -9.07 -18.11
C ARG A 151 -11.51 -8.66 -16.76
N THR A 152 -10.53 -7.75 -16.81
CA THR A 152 -10.04 -7.04 -15.63
C THR A 152 -11.21 -6.30 -14.95
N ALA A 153 -11.33 -6.45 -13.63
CA ALA A 153 -12.36 -5.77 -12.86
C ALA A 153 -12.23 -4.25 -12.96
N LEU A 154 -13.37 -3.56 -12.91
CA LEU A 154 -13.44 -2.10 -12.85
C LEU A 154 -14.28 -1.70 -11.63
N ALA A 155 -13.91 -0.60 -10.98
CA ALA A 155 -14.70 0.04 -9.96
C ALA A 155 -14.84 1.52 -10.28
N PHE A 156 -16.05 2.06 -10.18
CA PHE A 156 -16.28 3.49 -10.15
C PHE A 156 -16.46 3.92 -8.70
N VAL A 157 -15.73 4.94 -8.28
CA VAL A 157 -15.69 5.39 -6.89
C VAL A 157 -15.91 6.89 -6.82
N THR A 158 -16.84 7.35 -5.99
CA THR A 158 -17.02 8.79 -5.74
C THR A 158 -17.09 9.07 -4.24
N LEU A 159 -16.76 10.30 -3.87
CA LEU A 159 -17.01 10.86 -2.56
C LEU A 159 -17.93 12.05 -2.75
N ARG A 160 -19.16 11.91 -2.28
CA ARG A 160 -20.19 12.95 -2.36
C ARG A 160 -19.91 14.07 -1.37
N SER A 161 -20.54 15.21 -1.60
CA SER A 161 -20.36 16.41 -0.77
C SER A 161 -20.87 16.24 0.67
N ASP A 162 -21.77 15.29 0.91
CA ASP A 162 -22.23 14.86 2.23
C ASP A 162 -21.24 13.92 2.95
N GLY A 163 -20.14 13.53 2.29
CA GLY A 163 -19.13 12.62 2.81
C GLY A 163 -19.40 11.15 2.55
N GLU A 164 -20.51 10.80 1.90
CA GLU A 164 -20.84 9.42 1.55
C GLU A 164 -19.99 8.93 0.37
N ARG A 165 -19.52 7.69 0.46
CA ARG A 165 -18.79 7.04 -0.64
C ARG A 165 -19.73 6.15 -1.43
N GLU A 166 -19.71 6.30 -2.74
CA GLU A 166 -20.41 5.40 -3.66
C GLU A 166 -19.40 4.53 -4.39
N PHE A 167 -19.68 3.23 -4.46
CA PHE A 167 -18.88 2.24 -5.19
C PHE A 167 -19.78 1.49 -6.17
N MET A 168 -19.35 1.38 -7.42
CA MET A 168 -20.02 0.58 -8.44
C MET A 168 -18.99 -0.32 -9.12
N PHE A 169 -19.08 -1.62 -8.84
CA PHE A 169 -18.16 -2.63 -9.35
C PHE A 169 -18.70 -3.30 -10.61
N TYR A 170 -17.84 -3.44 -11.62
CA TYR A 170 -18.09 -4.25 -12.81
C TYR A 170 -17.30 -5.55 -12.69
N ARG A 171 -17.97 -6.56 -12.14
CA ARG A 171 -17.45 -7.91 -11.94
C ARG A 171 -18.53 -8.94 -12.29
N ASN A 172 -18.52 -9.52 -13.50
CA ASN A 172 -19.58 -10.46 -13.91
C ASN A 172 -19.16 -11.57 -14.91
N PRO A 173 -18.46 -12.62 -14.46
CA PRO A 173 -17.39 -12.56 -13.46
C PRO A 173 -16.18 -11.83 -14.05
N SER A 174 -15.44 -11.09 -13.22
CA SER A 174 -14.13 -10.56 -13.60
C SER A 174 -13.04 -11.57 -13.27
N ALA A 175 -11.85 -11.40 -13.88
CA ALA A 175 -10.75 -12.34 -13.77
C ALA A 175 -10.26 -12.59 -12.33
N ASP A 176 -10.31 -11.58 -11.46
CA ASP A 176 -9.94 -11.68 -10.04
C ASP A 176 -10.85 -12.65 -9.27
N MET A 177 -12.13 -12.76 -9.66
CA MET A 177 -13.07 -13.71 -9.07
C MET A 177 -12.85 -15.15 -9.54
N LEU A 178 -12.05 -15.35 -10.59
CA LEU A 178 -11.79 -16.64 -11.22
C LEU A 178 -10.39 -17.17 -10.91
N LEU A 179 -9.68 -16.57 -9.95
CA LEU A 179 -8.43 -17.12 -9.44
C LEU A 179 -8.72 -18.42 -8.67
N GLN A 180 -8.09 -19.50 -9.09
CA GLN A 180 -8.26 -20.82 -8.48
C GLN A 180 -7.06 -21.20 -7.63
N GLU A 181 -7.28 -22.09 -6.65
CA GLU A 181 -6.21 -22.60 -5.78
C GLU A 181 -5.05 -23.22 -6.58
N ALA A 182 -5.36 -23.93 -7.67
CA ALA A 182 -4.35 -24.55 -8.54
C ALA A 182 -3.46 -23.53 -9.27
N GLU A 183 -3.87 -22.25 -9.34
CA GLU A 183 -3.10 -21.18 -9.97
C GLU A 183 -2.17 -20.46 -8.98
N LEU A 184 -2.33 -20.71 -7.67
CA LEU A 184 -1.52 -20.12 -6.61
C LEU A 184 -0.09 -20.64 -6.67
N ASP A 185 0.87 -19.71 -6.67
CA ASP A 185 2.28 -20.04 -6.60
C ASP A 185 2.67 -20.35 -5.15
N PHE A 186 2.58 -21.64 -4.78
CA PHE A 186 2.94 -22.10 -3.44
C PHE A 186 4.44 -21.95 -3.13
N ASP A 187 5.31 -21.91 -4.14
CA ASP A 187 6.74 -21.66 -3.93
C ASP A 187 6.97 -20.20 -3.52
N LEU A 188 6.28 -19.26 -4.18
CA LEU A 188 6.30 -17.85 -3.82
C LEU A 188 5.70 -17.61 -2.43
N ILE A 189 4.58 -18.26 -2.10
CA ILE A 189 3.97 -18.19 -0.77
C ILE A 189 4.94 -18.71 0.31
N ARG A 190 5.62 -19.84 0.06
CA ARG A 190 6.59 -20.42 1.00
C ARG A 190 7.84 -19.57 1.20
N LYS A 191 8.25 -18.77 0.20
CA LYS A 191 9.33 -17.78 0.35
C LYS A 191 8.92 -16.58 1.22
N GLY A 192 7.62 -16.31 1.34
CA GLY A 192 7.09 -15.24 2.18
C GLY A 192 7.29 -15.53 3.67
N THR A 193 7.86 -14.58 4.41
CA THR A 193 7.95 -14.67 5.88
C THR A 193 6.65 -14.23 6.55
N ASN A 194 5.87 -13.38 5.86
CA ASN A 194 4.53 -12.94 6.26
C ASN A 194 3.64 -12.92 5.02
N TYR A 195 2.37 -13.27 5.17
CA TYR A 195 1.36 -13.20 4.11
C TYR A 195 0.14 -12.42 4.58
N LEU A 196 -0.37 -11.56 3.71
CA LEU A 196 -1.62 -10.85 3.93
C LEU A 196 -2.67 -11.44 3.00
N ALA A 197 -3.58 -12.20 3.60
CA ALA A 197 -4.78 -12.70 2.97
C ALA A 197 -5.89 -11.69 3.16
N TRP A 198 -6.41 -11.14 2.06
CA TRP A 198 -7.68 -10.44 2.10
C TRP A 198 -8.77 -11.41 1.64
N TYR A 199 -9.68 -11.75 2.56
CA TYR A 199 -10.92 -12.41 2.20
C TYR A 199 -11.78 -11.39 1.45
N ILE A 200 -12.00 -11.65 0.16
CA ILE A 200 -12.91 -10.85 -0.67
C ILE A 200 -14.32 -11.00 -0.07
N ILE A 201 -14.97 -9.87 0.21
CA ILE A 201 -16.40 -9.76 0.54
C ILE A 201 -17.19 -9.75 -0.77
#